data_AF-A0AAJ7VZ18-F1
#
_entry.id   AF-A0AAJ7VZ18-F1
#
_cell.length_a   1.000
_cell.length_b   1.000
_cell.length_c   1.000
_cell.angle_alpha   90.00
_cell.angle_beta   90.00
_cell.angle_gamma   90.00
#
_symmetry.space_group_name_H-M   'P 1'
#
loop_
_entity.id
_entity.type
_entity.pdbx_description
1 polymer ?
#
loop_
_entity_poly.entity_id
_entity_poly.type
_entity_poly.pdbx_seq_one_letter_code
_entity_poly.pdbx_strand_id
1 'polypeptide(L)'
;MDFSQEIDTKLQPQLFDFSKKHSWTEEYSFNFTKKLITMTISTIMHLRNYFPSREFTLHYINDFPVLIINETSENQEVKFFVREMEKAFDAMEKKYLRRLILFFYVKPKESEEIKTLETYALSLRYDNGFTGNTLHQNSKCDITMLNLTDTEEIISSTIKMLNSCMILTKNLINVTPEIQASLKLLCYGYTPMSYMNAIGESAISNFRDITDECRCPKNPILKAPFHKIKLSMSYAEEQYRRYIDRVCCACKSLGGYGSTLRCRICKTLQHAICYNIYSSDCNNTNHICITCSDSNLNCTDTTLTIMLPKMREEVCVMRRVLAFMNTKDEISEKLVRTELDLSNRQFLEVYNTLSFNEVIHTSGNKDEEETNWIVNKVRCRETLQRYFLQRSEHLGEKRVTIRWPLPKEALVLK
;
A
#
# COMPACT_ATOMS: atom_id res chain seq x y z
N MET A 1 26.41 -6.59 22.46
CA MET A 1 26.88 -7.48 21.37
C MET A 1 26.48 -6.82 20.08
N ASP A 2 27.50 -6.44 19.33
CA ASP A 2 27.47 -5.62 18.14
C ASP A 2 26.83 -6.40 16.98
N PHE A 3 25.67 -5.98 16.49
CA PHE A 3 25.02 -6.54 15.30
C PHE A 3 25.51 -5.79 14.06
N SER A 4 26.80 -5.93 13.80
CA SER A 4 27.45 -5.48 12.57
C SER A 4 28.01 -6.71 11.87
N GLN A 5 27.10 -7.57 11.36
CA GLN A 5 27.47 -8.55 10.33
C GLN A 5 27.07 -7.96 8.98
N GLU A 6 28.10 -7.67 8.19
CA GLU A 6 28.01 -7.45 6.75
C GLU A 6 27.21 -8.60 6.13
N ILE A 7 25.97 -8.30 5.71
CA ILE A 7 25.19 -9.22 4.89
C ILE A 7 25.85 -9.19 3.51
N ASP A 8 26.51 -10.29 3.17
CA ASP A 8 27.05 -10.52 1.83
C ASP A 8 25.92 -10.42 0.80
N THR A 9 25.83 -9.26 0.14
CA THR A 9 24.79 -8.90 -0.85
C THR A 9 24.76 -9.82 -2.09
N LYS A 10 25.68 -10.80 -2.21
CA LYS A 10 25.82 -11.65 -3.41
C LYS A 10 25.04 -12.96 -3.41
N LEU A 11 24.41 -13.39 -2.30
CA LEU A 11 23.72 -14.70 -2.23
C LEU A 11 22.19 -14.64 -2.07
N GLN A 12 21.57 -13.48 -2.27
CA GLN A 12 20.11 -13.38 -2.17
C GLN A 12 19.43 -13.81 -3.48
N PRO A 13 18.46 -14.74 -3.46
CA PRO A 13 17.78 -15.19 -4.68
C PRO A 13 16.97 -14.03 -5.28
N GLN A 14 17.45 -13.49 -6.40
CA GLN A 14 16.74 -12.48 -7.16
C GLN A 14 15.60 -13.13 -7.93
N LEU A 15 14.38 -12.60 -7.77
CA LEU A 15 13.20 -13.16 -8.44
C LEU A 15 13.22 -12.88 -9.94
N PHE A 16 13.77 -11.73 -10.31
CA PHE A 16 13.96 -11.26 -11.68
C PHE A 16 15.41 -10.85 -11.88
N ASP A 17 16.01 -11.27 -12.99
CA ASP A 17 17.32 -10.80 -13.42
C ASP A 17 17.12 -9.67 -14.44
N PHE A 18 16.96 -8.44 -13.93
CA PHE A 18 16.87 -7.23 -14.76
C PHE A 18 18.25 -6.70 -15.19
N SER A 19 19.35 -7.29 -14.70
CA SER A 19 20.72 -6.85 -15.00
C SER A 19 21.15 -7.17 -16.44
N LYS A 20 20.51 -8.17 -17.04
CA LYS A 20 20.70 -8.54 -18.43
C LYS A 20 19.74 -7.75 -19.32
N LYS A 21 20.28 -7.12 -20.35
CA LYS A 21 19.52 -6.48 -21.42
C LYS A 21 18.80 -7.56 -22.23
N HIS A 22 17.57 -7.89 -21.84
CA HIS A 22 16.77 -8.88 -22.54
C HIS A 22 16.07 -8.23 -23.73
N SER A 23 16.13 -8.86 -24.91
CA SER A 23 15.13 -8.62 -25.94
C SER A 23 13.81 -9.20 -25.43
N TRP A 24 12.78 -8.37 -25.33
CA TRP A 24 11.46 -8.81 -24.89
C TRP A 24 10.87 -9.79 -25.92
N THR A 25 10.83 -11.07 -25.58
CA THR A 25 10.10 -12.11 -26.32
C THR A 25 8.75 -12.39 -25.67
N GLU A 26 7.84 -13.01 -26.42
CA GLU A 26 6.55 -13.45 -25.88
C GLU A 26 6.73 -14.44 -24.72
N GLU A 27 7.65 -15.39 -24.87
CA GLU A 27 8.03 -16.37 -23.83
C GLU A 27 8.59 -15.70 -22.57
N TYR A 28 9.48 -14.71 -22.73
CA TYR A 28 10.01 -13.96 -21.59
C TYR A 28 8.90 -13.18 -20.88
N SER A 29 8.00 -12.53 -21.64
CA SER A 29 6.86 -11.81 -21.08
C SER A 29 5.88 -12.74 -20.36
N PHE A 30 5.67 -13.95 -20.87
CA PHE A 30 4.87 -15.00 -20.23
C PHE A 30 5.48 -15.42 -18.89
N ASN A 31 6.78 -15.77 -18.87
CA ASN A 31 7.49 -16.17 -17.65
C ASN A 31 7.55 -15.04 -16.61
N PHE A 32 7.76 -13.80 -17.06
CA PHE A 32 7.69 -12.62 -16.22
C PHE A 32 6.30 -12.48 -15.57
N THR A 33 5.25 -12.61 -16.37
CA THR A 33 3.85 -12.50 -15.93
C THR A 33 3.49 -13.62 -14.94
N LYS A 34 3.95 -14.86 -15.18
CA LYS A 34 3.81 -16.00 -14.25
C LYS A 34 4.38 -15.68 -12.87
N LYS A 35 5.64 -15.24 -12.82
CA LYS A 35 6.31 -14.83 -11.57
C LYS A 35 5.60 -13.68 -10.88
N LEU A 36 5.14 -12.69 -11.64
CA LEU A 36 4.42 -11.52 -11.12
C LEU A 36 3.08 -11.91 -10.46
N ILE A 37 2.34 -12.83 -11.08
CA ILE A 37 1.08 -13.37 -10.53
C ILE A 37 1.35 -14.16 -9.25
N THR A 38 2.32 -15.10 -9.27
CA THR A 38 2.73 -15.86 -8.08
C THR A 38 3.09 -14.93 -6.92
N MET A 39 3.90 -13.91 -7.21
CA MET A 39 4.34 -12.95 -6.23
C MET A 39 3.21 -12.11 -5.65
N THR A 40 2.31 -11.60 -6.50
CA THR A 40 1.18 -10.77 -6.07
C THR A 40 0.26 -11.56 -5.14
N ILE A 41 -0.05 -12.79 -5.52
CA ILE A 41 -0.92 -13.64 -4.72
C ILE A 41 -0.23 -14.08 -3.43
N SER A 42 1.05 -14.46 -3.48
CA SER A 42 1.84 -14.78 -2.28
C SER A 42 1.88 -13.61 -1.29
N THR A 43 2.08 -12.39 -1.80
CA THR A 43 2.05 -11.16 -1.00
C THR A 43 0.70 -10.97 -0.33
N ILE A 44 -0.42 -11.14 -1.05
CA ILE A 44 -1.76 -11.03 -0.47
C ILE A 44 -1.99 -12.11 0.59
N MET A 45 -1.68 -13.38 0.31
CA MET A 45 -1.85 -14.48 1.26
C MET A 45 -1.07 -14.26 2.55
N HIS A 46 0.17 -13.77 2.44
CA HIS A 46 0.99 -13.42 3.59
C HIS A 46 0.37 -12.26 4.39
N LEU A 47 -0.02 -11.16 3.72
CA LEU A 47 -0.60 -9.98 4.37
C LEU A 47 -1.94 -10.26 5.06
N ARG A 48 -2.69 -11.25 4.57
CA ARG A 48 -3.94 -11.71 5.18
C ARG A 48 -3.71 -12.73 6.30
N ASN A 49 -2.46 -13.12 6.56
CA ASN A 49 -2.07 -14.17 7.50
C ASN A 49 -2.82 -15.49 7.23
N TYR A 50 -3.07 -15.81 5.96
CA TYR A 50 -3.80 -17.03 5.59
C TYR A 50 -2.92 -18.27 5.77
N PHE A 51 -1.68 -18.21 5.27
CA PHE A 51 -0.67 -19.22 5.52
C PHE A 51 0.33 -18.74 6.59
N PRO A 52 0.90 -19.65 7.41
CA PRO A 52 1.93 -19.28 8.36
C PRO A 52 3.22 -18.87 7.63
N SER A 53 4.02 -17.99 8.25
CA SER A 53 5.23 -17.41 7.62
C SER A 53 6.25 -18.44 7.11
N ARG A 54 6.29 -19.65 7.69
CA ARG A 54 7.15 -20.76 7.25
C ARG A 54 6.82 -21.30 5.87
N GLU A 55 5.62 -21.06 5.37
CA GLU A 55 5.19 -21.48 4.03
C GLU A 55 5.62 -20.50 2.94
N PHE A 56 6.44 -19.50 3.29
CA PHE A 56 6.96 -18.51 2.37
C PHE A 56 8.48 -18.52 2.36
N THR A 57 9.04 -18.24 1.19
CA THR A 57 10.47 -18.03 0.95
C THR A 57 10.71 -16.56 0.62
N LEU A 58 11.81 -16.00 1.13
CA LEU A 58 12.20 -14.62 0.89
C LEU A 58 13.02 -14.51 -0.40
N HIS A 59 12.57 -13.65 -1.29
CA HIS A 59 13.22 -13.29 -2.55
C HIS A 59 13.39 -11.77 -2.63
N TYR A 60 14.14 -11.30 -3.63
CA TYR A 60 14.40 -9.87 -3.81
C TYR A 60 14.11 -9.41 -5.24
N ILE A 61 13.70 -8.14 -5.35
CA ILE A 61 13.58 -7.39 -6.60
C ILE A 61 14.34 -6.08 -6.43
N ASN A 62 15.56 -5.97 -6.95
CA ASN A 62 16.40 -4.76 -6.79
C ASN A 62 16.38 -4.26 -5.34
N ASP A 63 16.75 -5.14 -4.40
CA ASP A 63 16.79 -4.92 -2.95
C ASP A 63 15.41 -4.78 -2.26
N PHE A 64 14.31 -4.84 -3.00
CA PHE A 64 12.97 -4.90 -2.42
C PHE A 64 12.64 -6.34 -2.00
N PRO A 65 12.45 -6.63 -0.70
CA PRO A 65 12.13 -7.98 -0.23
C PRO A 65 10.71 -8.37 -0.62
N VAL A 66 10.54 -9.59 -1.12
CA VAL A 66 9.23 -10.16 -1.44
C VAL A 66 9.11 -11.61 -0.98
N LEU A 67 7.95 -11.97 -0.45
CA LEU A 67 7.66 -13.31 0.02
C LEU A 67 6.89 -14.09 -1.05
N ILE A 68 7.39 -15.28 -1.35
CA ILE A 68 6.84 -16.21 -2.36
C ILE A 68 6.44 -17.50 -1.66
N ILE A 69 5.23 -18.01 -1.94
CA ILE A 69 4.77 -19.30 -1.42
C ILE A 69 5.80 -20.39 -1.77
N ASN A 70 6.14 -21.22 -0.79
CA ASN A 70 7.05 -22.33 -0.97
C ASN A 70 6.35 -23.48 -1.71
N GLU A 71 6.70 -23.66 -2.98
CA GLU A 71 6.16 -24.74 -3.82
C GLU A 71 6.49 -26.15 -3.31
N THR A 72 7.55 -26.30 -2.49
CA THR A 72 7.93 -27.59 -1.87
C THR A 72 7.28 -27.84 -0.51
N SER A 73 6.38 -26.97 -0.06
CA SER A 73 5.69 -27.13 1.21
C SER A 73 4.96 -28.47 1.30
N GLU A 74 5.02 -29.11 2.48
CA GLU A 74 4.26 -30.32 2.77
C GLU A 74 2.80 -30.04 3.14
N ASN A 75 2.45 -28.77 3.38
CA ASN A 75 1.11 -28.34 3.75
C ASN A 75 0.11 -28.61 2.61
N GLN A 76 -0.98 -29.32 2.91
CA GLN A 76 -1.96 -29.74 1.91
C GLN A 76 -2.72 -28.56 1.27
N GLU A 77 -3.00 -27.50 2.04
CA GLU A 77 -3.65 -26.29 1.49
C GLU A 77 -2.72 -25.54 0.55
N VAL A 78 -1.42 -25.46 0.89
CA VAL A 78 -0.40 -24.87 0.01
C VAL A 78 -0.26 -25.70 -1.28
N LYS A 79 -0.18 -27.03 -1.18
CA LYS A 79 -0.15 -27.92 -2.35
C LYS A 79 -1.39 -27.80 -3.23
N PHE A 80 -2.58 -27.68 -2.62
CA PHE A 80 -3.80 -27.39 -3.36
C PHE A 80 -3.69 -26.06 -4.10
N PHE A 81 -3.22 -25.02 -3.42
CA PHE A 81 -3.06 -23.69 -3.99
C PHE A 81 -2.08 -23.65 -5.17
N VAL A 82 -0.93 -24.31 -5.05
CA VAL A 82 0.07 -24.43 -6.12
C VAL A 82 -0.52 -25.13 -7.35
N ARG A 83 -1.28 -26.22 -7.17
CA ARG A 83 -1.97 -26.91 -8.28
C ARG A 83 -2.99 -26.02 -8.99
N GLU A 84 -3.75 -25.21 -8.27
CA GLU A 84 -4.69 -24.26 -8.88
C GLU A 84 -3.97 -23.14 -9.65
N MET A 85 -2.81 -22.69 -9.16
CA MET A 85 -1.94 -21.76 -9.87
C MET A 85 -1.37 -22.38 -11.16
N GLU A 86 -0.95 -23.65 -11.14
CA GLU A 86 -0.47 -24.38 -12.32
C GLU A 86 -1.55 -24.45 -13.42
N LYS A 87 -2.80 -24.75 -13.05
CA LYS A 87 -3.94 -24.70 -13.98
C LYS A 87 -4.11 -23.30 -14.60
N ALA A 88 -3.98 -22.25 -13.79
CA ALA A 88 -4.07 -20.88 -14.28
C ALA A 88 -2.94 -20.55 -15.26
N PHE A 89 -1.73 -21.06 -15.02
CA PHE A 89 -0.60 -20.86 -15.92
C PHE A 89 -0.72 -21.65 -17.23
N ASP A 90 -1.25 -22.87 -17.20
CA ASP A 90 -1.59 -23.62 -18.41
C ASP A 90 -2.66 -22.88 -19.25
N ALA A 91 -3.71 -22.36 -18.60
CA ALA A 91 -4.72 -21.54 -19.26
C ALA A 91 -4.14 -20.23 -19.81
N MET A 92 -3.14 -19.66 -19.12
CA MET A 92 -2.46 -18.45 -19.56
C MET A 92 -1.58 -18.70 -20.79
N GLU A 93 -0.87 -19.82 -20.84
CA GLU A 93 0.00 -20.22 -21.96
C GLU A 93 -0.81 -20.42 -23.24
N LYS A 94 -1.99 -21.04 -23.10
CA LYS A 94 -2.96 -21.21 -24.19
C LYS A 94 -3.78 -19.95 -24.50
N LYS A 95 -3.50 -18.83 -23.83
CA LYS A 95 -4.22 -17.55 -23.94
C LYS A 95 -5.73 -17.67 -23.69
N TYR A 96 -6.13 -18.62 -22.86
CA TYR A 96 -7.52 -18.82 -22.45
C TYR A 96 -7.89 -18.00 -21.22
N LEU A 97 -6.94 -17.73 -20.33
CA LEU A 97 -7.20 -17.05 -19.06
C LEU A 97 -7.52 -15.56 -19.25
N ARG A 98 -8.71 -15.13 -18.82
CA ARG A 98 -9.15 -13.73 -18.83
C ARG A 98 -8.97 -13.07 -17.46
N ARG A 99 -9.37 -13.74 -16.38
CA ARG A 99 -9.17 -13.27 -15.00
C ARG A 99 -8.79 -14.44 -14.10
N LEU A 100 -7.80 -14.23 -13.25
CA LEU A 100 -7.53 -15.08 -12.09
C LEU A 100 -8.03 -14.34 -10.84
N ILE A 101 -8.96 -14.94 -10.11
CA ILE A 101 -9.61 -14.31 -8.96
C ILE A 101 -9.24 -15.10 -7.71
N LEU A 102 -8.45 -14.49 -6.83
CA LEU A 102 -8.31 -14.93 -5.45
C LEU A 102 -9.48 -14.37 -4.65
N PHE A 103 -10.18 -15.19 -3.91
CA PHE A 103 -11.27 -14.73 -3.05
C PHE A 103 -11.25 -15.43 -1.71
N PHE A 104 -11.67 -14.68 -0.69
CA PHE A 104 -11.87 -15.17 0.67
C PHE A 104 -13.36 -15.19 0.96
N TYR A 105 -13.84 -16.27 1.56
CA TYR A 105 -15.25 -16.49 1.81
C TYR A 105 -15.46 -17.19 3.15
N VAL A 106 -16.63 -17.00 3.74
CA VAL A 106 -17.03 -17.78 4.92
C VAL A 106 -17.52 -19.14 4.45
N LYS A 107 -16.99 -20.21 5.04
CA LYS A 107 -17.44 -21.57 4.73
C LYS A 107 -18.95 -21.67 4.99
N PRO A 108 -19.78 -22.01 3.99
CA PRO A 108 -21.22 -22.06 4.20
C PRO A 108 -21.58 -23.14 5.22
N LYS A 109 -22.53 -22.85 6.11
CA LYS A 109 -23.24 -23.89 6.85
C LYS A 109 -24.29 -24.48 5.90
N GLU A 110 -24.60 -25.77 6.05
CA GLU A 110 -25.40 -26.54 5.08
C GLU A 110 -26.59 -25.75 4.50
N SER A 111 -26.67 -25.65 3.16
CA SER A 111 -27.69 -24.92 2.38
C SER A 111 -27.60 -23.39 2.34
N GLU A 112 -26.57 -22.76 2.92
CA GLU A 112 -26.36 -21.31 2.80
C GLU A 112 -25.59 -20.91 1.53
N GLU A 113 -25.89 -19.71 1.01
CA GLU A 113 -25.10 -19.10 -0.05
C GLU A 113 -23.68 -18.76 0.42
N ILE A 114 -22.71 -18.87 -0.49
CA ILE A 114 -21.32 -18.55 -0.18
C ILE A 114 -21.16 -17.04 -0.04
N LYS A 115 -20.89 -16.60 1.19
CA LYS A 115 -20.62 -15.20 1.49
C LYS A 115 -19.16 -14.86 1.18
N THR A 116 -18.92 -14.30 0.00
CA THR A 116 -17.62 -13.73 -0.38
C THR A 116 -17.33 -12.47 0.43
N LEU A 117 -16.16 -12.43 1.06
CA LEU A 117 -15.72 -11.31 1.91
C LEU A 117 -14.83 -10.33 1.16
N GLU A 118 -13.94 -10.83 0.32
CA GLU A 118 -13.00 -10.02 -0.46
C GLU A 118 -12.54 -10.78 -1.71
N THR A 119 -12.21 -10.03 -2.76
CA THR A 119 -11.75 -10.55 -4.05
C THR A 119 -10.57 -9.74 -4.56
N TYR A 120 -9.59 -10.44 -5.13
CA TYR A 120 -8.42 -9.90 -5.81
C TYR A 120 -8.37 -10.50 -7.21
N ALA A 121 -8.79 -9.73 -8.19
CA ALA A 121 -8.88 -10.15 -9.58
C ALA A 121 -7.71 -9.62 -10.40
N LEU A 122 -6.85 -10.51 -10.86
CA LEU A 122 -5.83 -10.24 -11.87
C LEU A 122 -6.46 -10.43 -13.25
N SER A 123 -6.72 -9.34 -13.97
CA SER A 123 -7.30 -9.36 -15.31
C SER A 123 -6.21 -9.30 -16.35
N LEU A 124 -6.17 -10.29 -17.25
CA LEU A 124 -5.13 -10.45 -18.27
C LEU A 124 -5.65 -10.07 -19.65
N ARG A 125 -4.83 -9.38 -20.44
CA ARG A 125 -5.02 -9.19 -21.88
C ARG A 125 -3.74 -9.54 -22.63
N TYR A 126 -3.90 -10.17 -23.78
CA TYR A 126 -2.83 -10.62 -24.68
C TYR A 126 -2.77 -9.73 -25.93
N ASP A 127 -1.58 -9.54 -26.49
CA ASP A 127 -1.32 -8.60 -27.59
C ASP A 127 -1.84 -9.09 -28.97
N ASN A 128 -2.08 -10.40 -29.13
CA ASN A 128 -2.28 -11.03 -30.44
C ASN A 128 -3.71 -10.90 -31.03
N GLY A 129 -4.36 -9.74 -30.93
CA GLY A 129 -5.46 -9.37 -31.84
C GLY A 129 -6.82 -10.05 -31.67
N PHE A 130 -7.03 -11.01 -30.76
CA PHE A 130 -8.37 -11.51 -30.42
C PHE A 130 -9.09 -10.58 -29.42
N THR A 131 -9.30 -9.33 -29.82
CA THR A 131 -10.45 -8.57 -29.34
C THR A 131 -11.68 -9.15 -30.03
N GLY A 132 -12.19 -10.27 -29.53
CA GLY A 132 -13.49 -10.78 -29.94
C GLY A 132 -14.52 -9.68 -29.76
N ASN A 133 -15.09 -9.21 -30.87
CA ASN A 133 -16.04 -8.10 -30.98
C ASN A 133 -17.40 -8.34 -30.29
N THR A 134 -17.52 -9.32 -29.39
CA THR A 134 -18.70 -9.47 -28.52
C THR A 134 -18.49 -8.69 -27.23
N LEU A 135 -18.42 -7.37 -27.40
CA LEU A 135 -18.70 -6.40 -26.35
C LEU A 135 -20.18 -6.53 -25.97
N HIS A 136 -20.50 -7.20 -24.86
CA HIS A 136 -21.50 -6.61 -23.99
C HIS A 136 -20.88 -5.35 -23.40
N GLN A 137 -21.15 -4.24 -24.10
CA GLN A 137 -20.84 -2.88 -23.70
C GLN A 137 -21.44 -2.63 -22.31
N ASN A 138 -20.64 -2.71 -21.25
CA ASN A 138 -20.93 -2.00 -19.99
C ASN A 138 -19.76 -1.91 -19.00
N SER A 139 -18.50 -2.09 -19.44
CA SER A 139 -17.34 -1.73 -18.61
C SER A 139 -16.40 -0.82 -19.39
N LYS A 140 -16.57 0.49 -19.17
CA LYS A 140 -15.65 1.54 -19.63
C LYS A 140 -14.29 1.30 -18.98
N CYS A 141 -13.41 0.57 -19.66
CA CYS A 141 -12.02 0.38 -19.29
C CYS A 141 -11.18 0.77 -20.51
N ASP A 142 -11.04 2.08 -20.70
CA ASP A 142 -10.16 2.70 -21.68
C ASP A 142 -8.71 2.40 -21.29
N ILE A 143 -8.18 1.26 -21.71
CA ILE A 143 -6.78 0.88 -21.49
C ILE A 143 -6.08 0.90 -22.84
N THR A 144 -5.58 2.06 -23.23
CA THR A 144 -4.76 2.25 -24.44
C THR A 144 -3.42 1.50 -24.33
N MET A 145 -2.97 0.96 -25.46
CA MET A 145 -1.69 0.26 -25.64
C MET A 145 -0.56 1.29 -25.68
N LEU A 146 0.39 1.19 -24.75
CA LEU A 146 1.68 1.86 -24.83
C LEU A 146 2.72 0.75 -24.66
N ASN A 147 3.68 0.68 -25.59
CA ASN A 147 4.76 -0.29 -25.59
C ASN A 147 5.77 0.10 -24.50
N LEU A 148 5.65 -0.51 -23.31
CA LEU A 148 6.65 -0.33 -22.26
C LEU A 148 7.79 -1.31 -22.50
N THR A 149 8.91 -0.84 -23.07
CA THR A 149 10.14 -1.62 -23.23
C THR A 149 11.18 -1.32 -22.16
N ASP A 150 10.95 -0.31 -21.33
CA ASP A 150 11.85 0.12 -20.26
C ASP A 150 11.70 -0.76 -19.01
N THR A 151 12.77 -1.47 -18.67
CA THR A 151 12.87 -2.31 -17.48
C THR A 151 12.63 -1.52 -16.20
N GLU A 152 13.09 -0.26 -16.11
CA GLU A 152 12.91 0.55 -14.90
C GLU A 152 11.43 0.90 -14.68
N GLU A 153 10.69 1.16 -15.75
CA GLU A 153 9.26 1.44 -15.67
C GLU A 153 8.47 0.20 -15.23
N ILE A 154 8.87 -0.99 -15.70
CA ILE A 154 8.27 -2.27 -15.30
C ILE A 154 8.55 -2.56 -13.82
N ILE A 155 9.79 -2.35 -13.35
CA ILE A 155 10.15 -2.49 -11.94
C ILE A 155 9.35 -1.50 -11.07
N SER A 156 9.33 -0.22 -11.45
CA SER A 156 8.57 0.82 -10.75
C SER A 156 7.09 0.48 -10.67
N SER A 157 6.50 0.00 -11.76
CA SER A 157 5.10 -0.45 -11.81
C SER A 157 4.85 -1.68 -10.94
N THR A 158 5.79 -2.62 -10.89
CA THR A 158 5.74 -3.82 -10.04
C THR A 158 5.75 -3.44 -8.56
N ILE A 159 6.70 -2.59 -8.15
CA ILE A 159 6.79 -2.08 -6.78
C ILE A 159 5.53 -1.29 -6.41
N LYS A 160 4.99 -0.47 -7.31
CA LYS A 160 3.71 0.24 -7.09
C LYS A 160 2.54 -0.73 -6.89
N MET A 161 2.48 -1.83 -7.63
CA MET A 161 1.45 -2.85 -7.47
C MET A 161 1.56 -3.59 -6.13
N LEU A 162 2.77 -3.97 -5.71
CA LEU A 162 3.01 -4.62 -4.40
C LEU A 162 2.71 -3.67 -3.23
N ASN A 163 3.16 -2.42 -3.31
CA ASN A 163 2.82 -1.39 -2.33
C ASN A 163 1.30 -1.17 -2.24
N SER A 164 0.60 -1.24 -3.37
CA SER A 164 -0.86 -1.17 -3.37
C SER A 164 -1.46 -2.36 -2.61
N CYS A 165 -0.99 -3.58 -2.83
CA CYS A 165 -1.42 -4.75 -2.05
C CYS A 165 -1.22 -4.51 -0.55
N MET A 166 -0.01 -4.11 -0.12
CA MET A 166 0.28 -3.81 1.28
C MET A 166 -0.65 -2.75 1.88
N ILE A 167 -0.87 -1.65 1.18
CA ILE A 167 -1.75 -0.57 1.67
C ILE A 167 -3.19 -1.06 1.78
N LEU A 168 -3.66 -1.81 0.80
CA LEU A 168 -5.07 -2.17 0.64
C LEU A 168 -5.49 -3.38 1.50
N THR A 169 -4.56 -4.23 1.94
CA THR A 169 -4.87 -5.39 2.78
C THR A 169 -4.59 -5.21 4.28
N LYS A 170 -3.71 -4.26 4.66
CA LYS A 170 -3.15 -4.13 6.02
C LYS A 170 -4.16 -4.01 7.18
N ASN A 171 -5.39 -3.57 6.91
CA ASN A 171 -6.42 -3.35 7.94
C ASN A 171 -7.76 -4.03 7.61
N LEU A 172 -7.78 -5.01 6.71
CA LEU A 172 -8.95 -5.84 6.51
C LEU A 172 -9.15 -6.74 7.73
N ILE A 173 -10.39 -7.17 7.97
CA ILE A 173 -10.73 -8.09 9.08
C ILE A 173 -9.78 -9.29 9.03
N ASN A 174 -9.17 -9.70 10.14
CA ASN A 174 -8.28 -10.86 10.13
C ASN A 174 -9.00 -12.11 9.63
N VAL A 175 -8.27 -12.98 8.94
CA VAL A 175 -8.78 -14.29 8.55
C VAL A 175 -9.03 -15.09 9.84
N THR A 176 -10.28 -15.49 10.07
CA THR A 176 -10.67 -16.42 11.14
C THR A 176 -10.71 -17.85 10.58
N PRO A 177 -10.74 -18.89 11.43
CA PRO A 177 -10.81 -20.28 10.96
C PRO A 177 -12.02 -20.60 10.07
N GLU A 178 -13.09 -19.81 10.19
CA GLU A 178 -14.31 -19.94 9.36
C GLU A 178 -14.11 -19.39 7.94
N ILE A 179 -13.08 -18.57 7.73
CA ILE A 179 -12.74 -17.98 6.45
C ILE A 179 -11.83 -18.93 5.68
N GLN A 180 -12.20 -19.21 4.44
CA GLN A 180 -11.45 -20.02 3.49
C GLN A 180 -11.02 -19.16 2.30
N ALA A 181 -9.91 -19.52 1.66
CA ALA A 181 -9.45 -18.89 0.43
C ALA A 181 -9.49 -19.86 -0.74
N SER A 182 -9.79 -19.37 -1.93
CA SER A 182 -9.74 -20.17 -3.16
C SER A 182 -9.42 -19.32 -4.39
N LEU A 183 -9.06 -19.98 -5.49
CA LEU A 183 -8.80 -19.37 -6.78
C LEU A 183 -9.90 -19.74 -7.76
N LYS A 184 -10.37 -18.76 -8.52
CA LYS A 184 -11.31 -18.95 -9.62
C LYS A 184 -10.68 -18.46 -10.91
N LEU A 185 -10.72 -19.32 -11.94
CA LEU A 185 -10.26 -19.02 -13.28
C LEU A 185 -11.47 -18.60 -14.13
N LEU A 186 -11.42 -17.41 -14.70
CA LEU A 186 -12.36 -16.98 -15.73
C LEU A 186 -11.63 -16.99 -17.07
N CYS A 187 -12.08 -17.83 -18.00
CA CYS A 187 -11.53 -17.90 -19.33
C CYS A 187 -12.28 -16.97 -20.31
N TYR A 188 -11.72 -16.78 -21.50
CA TYR A 188 -12.38 -16.11 -22.61
C TYR A 188 -13.46 -16.99 -23.25
N GLY A 189 -14.42 -16.38 -23.94
CA GLY A 189 -15.55 -17.10 -24.56
C GLY A 189 -15.16 -18.06 -25.69
N TYR A 190 -13.96 -17.92 -26.24
CA TYR A 190 -13.43 -18.83 -27.28
C TYR A 190 -12.74 -20.09 -26.71
N THR A 191 -12.63 -20.22 -25.38
CA THR A 191 -12.00 -21.39 -24.77
C THR A 191 -12.83 -22.65 -25.02
N PRO A 192 -12.25 -23.73 -25.58
CA PRO A 192 -13.00 -24.95 -25.88
C PRO A 192 -13.64 -25.57 -24.64
N MET A 193 -14.88 -26.05 -24.77
CA MET A 193 -15.60 -26.66 -23.64
C MET A 193 -14.91 -27.93 -23.12
N SER A 194 -14.26 -28.70 -24.00
CA SER A 194 -13.44 -29.85 -23.61
C SER A 194 -12.29 -29.46 -22.67
N TYR A 195 -11.65 -28.31 -22.92
CA TYR A 195 -10.63 -27.76 -22.04
C TYR A 195 -11.24 -27.29 -20.72
N MET A 196 -12.35 -26.56 -20.75
CA MET A 196 -13.07 -26.11 -19.55
C MET A 196 -13.49 -27.29 -18.64
N ASN A 197 -13.94 -28.39 -19.23
CA ASN A 197 -14.28 -29.60 -18.49
C ASN A 197 -13.03 -30.29 -17.89
N ALA A 198 -11.90 -30.26 -18.61
CA ALA A 198 -10.65 -30.89 -18.17
C ALA A 198 -9.98 -30.14 -17.01
N ILE A 199 -10.02 -28.81 -16.99
CA ILE A 199 -9.49 -28.01 -15.87
C ILE A 199 -10.36 -28.13 -14.60
N GLY A 200 -11.58 -28.67 -14.74
CA GLY A 200 -12.59 -28.80 -13.70
C GLY A 200 -13.27 -27.48 -13.37
N GLU A 201 -14.41 -27.52 -12.68
CA GLU A 201 -14.98 -26.33 -12.02
C GLU A 201 -14.04 -25.87 -10.91
N SER A 202 -12.96 -25.16 -11.27
CA SER A 202 -12.09 -24.50 -10.30
C SER A 202 -12.91 -23.44 -9.56
N ALA A 203 -13.22 -23.79 -8.31
CA ALA A 203 -13.87 -23.03 -7.25
C ALA A 203 -15.25 -22.41 -7.58
N ILE A 204 -16.26 -23.24 -7.35
CA ILE A 204 -17.64 -22.92 -6.96
C ILE A 204 -18.48 -22.23 -8.07
N SER A 205 -19.33 -23.05 -8.66
CA SER A 205 -20.43 -22.71 -9.58
C SER A 205 -21.44 -21.69 -9.01
N ASN A 206 -21.41 -21.42 -7.71
CA ASN A 206 -22.29 -20.44 -7.03
C ASN A 206 -21.57 -19.17 -6.51
N PHE A 207 -20.31 -18.94 -6.91
CA PHE A 207 -19.61 -17.70 -6.58
C PHE A 207 -20.30 -16.49 -7.23
N ARG A 208 -20.86 -15.61 -6.41
CA ARG A 208 -21.35 -14.29 -6.84
C ARG A 208 -20.20 -13.29 -6.71
N ASP A 209 -19.83 -12.66 -7.82
CA ASP A 209 -18.87 -11.54 -7.81
C ASP A 209 -19.41 -10.45 -6.86
N ILE A 210 -18.53 -9.87 -6.04
CA ILE A 210 -18.88 -8.72 -5.19
C ILE A 210 -19.33 -7.58 -6.12
N THR A 211 -20.47 -6.96 -5.80
CA THR A 211 -21.07 -5.88 -6.59
C THR A 211 -20.09 -4.73 -6.81
N ASP A 212 -20.24 -4.04 -7.95
CA ASP A 212 -19.31 -2.99 -8.42
C ASP A 212 -19.14 -1.81 -7.46
N GLU A 213 -20.05 -1.63 -6.50
CA GLU A 213 -20.10 -0.50 -5.56
C GLU A 213 -18.99 -0.54 -4.49
N CYS A 214 -18.55 -1.73 -4.06
CA CYS A 214 -17.51 -1.90 -3.04
C CYS A 214 -16.13 -2.22 -3.63
N ARG A 215 -15.84 -1.66 -4.81
CA ARG A 215 -14.53 -1.78 -5.46
C ARG A 215 -13.53 -0.78 -4.89
N CYS A 216 -12.30 -1.25 -4.73
CA CYS A 216 -11.16 -0.36 -4.53
C CYS A 216 -10.95 0.47 -5.80
N PRO A 217 -10.94 1.81 -5.71
CA PRO A 217 -10.70 2.68 -6.86
C PRO A 217 -9.23 2.67 -7.30
N LYS A 218 -8.30 2.28 -6.40
CA LYS A 218 -6.91 2.02 -6.77
C LYS A 218 -6.79 0.64 -7.41
N ASN A 219 -6.77 0.63 -8.74
CA ASN A 219 -6.54 -0.57 -9.55
C ASN A 219 -5.17 -0.44 -10.23
N PRO A 220 -4.08 -0.92 -9.61
CA PRO A 220 -2.78 -0.84 -10.24
C PRO A 220 -2.79 -1.67 -11.53
N ILE A 221 -2.32 -1.05 -12.60
CA ILE A 221 -2.16 -1.67 -13.92
C ILE A 221 -0.66 -1.83 -14.15
N LEU A 222 -0.24 -3.05 -14.43
CA LEU A 222 1.09 -3.34 -14.94
C LEU A 222 0.97 -3.66 -16.43
N LYS A 223 1.76 -2.97 -17.24
CA LYS A 223 1.90 -3.28 -18.67
C LYS A 223 3.26 -3.94 -18.87
N ALA A 224 3.26 -5.17 -19.37
CA ALA A 224 4.42 -5.81 -19.97
C ALA A 224 4.24 -5.81 -21.50
N PRO A 225 5.29 -6.02 -22.30
CA PRO A 225 5.21 -5.89 -23.75
C PRO A 225 4.12 -6.75 -24.40
N PHE A 226 3.96 -8.01 -23.99
CA PHE A 226 2.98 -8.94 -24.58
C PHE A 226 1.77 -9.23 -23.68
N HIS A 227 1.78 -8.73 -22.43
CA HIS A 227 0.76 -9.01 -21.42
C HIS A 227 0.40 -7.73 -20.66
N LYS A 228 -0.89 -7.43 -20.54
CA LYS A 228 -1.38 -6.41 -19.60
C LYS A 228 -2.08 -7.07 -18.43
N ILE A 229 -1.68 -6.70 -17.23
CA ILE A 229 -2.27 -7.19 -15.98
C ILE A 229 -2.88 -6.01 -15.23
N LYS A 230 -4.17 -6.09 -14.92
CA LYS A 230 -4.86 -5.16 -14.03
C LYS A 230 -5.26 -5.89 -12.76
N LEU A 231 -4.74 -5.46 -11.61
CA LEU A 231 -5.22 -5.94 -10.32
C LEU A 231 -6.45 -5.11 -9.91
N SER A 232 -7.54 -5.77 -9.56
CA SER A 232 -8.75 -5.15 -9.04
C SER A 232 -9.15 -5.80 -7.73
N MET A 233 -9.48 -4.97 -6.74
CA MET A 233 -9.88 -5.42 -5.40
C MET A 233 -11.31 -5.03 -5.12
N SER A 234 -12.09 -5.95 -4.55
CA SER A 234 -13.46 -5.66 -4.09
C SER A 234 -13.68 -6.29 -2.73
N TYR A 235 -14.46 -5.64 -1.88
CA TYR A 235 -14.70 -6.05 -0.50
C TYR A 235 -16.22 -6.15 -0.25
N ALA A 236 -16.65 -7.07 0.60
CA ALA A 236 -18.03 -7.06 1.10
C ALA A 236 -18.29 -5.73 1.83
N GLU A 237 -19.54 -5.26 1.83
CA GLU A 237 -19.90 -3.92 2.31
C GLU A 237 -19.33 -3.59 3.71
N GLU A 238 -19.41 -4.55 4.63
CA GLU A 238 -18.89 -4.40 5.99
C GLU A 238 -17.36 -4.19 6.02
N GLN A 239 -16.62 -4.93 5.18
CA GLN A 239 -15.18 -4.76 5.02
C GLN A 239 -14.85 -3.45 4.29
N TYR A 240 -15.64 -3.10 3.27
CA TYR A 240 -15.48 -1.87 2.52
C TYR A 240 -15.63 -0.63 3.42
N ARG A 241 -16.63 -0.64 4.31
CA ARG A 241 -16.83 0.43 5.30
C ARG A 241 -15.61 0.60 6.20
N ARG A 242 -15.07 -0.50 6.74
CA ARG A 242 -13.82 -0.47 7.52
C ARG A 242 -12.62 0.04 6.72
N TYR A 243 -12.55 -0.29 5.43
CA TYR A 243 -11.50 0.21 4.53
C TYR A 243 -11.58 1.73 4.32
N ILE A 244 -12.77 2.27 4.01
CA ILE A 244 -12.92 3.70 3.70
C ILE A 244 -12.85 4.58 4.95
N ASP A 245 -13.25 4.09 6.12
CA ASP A 245 -13.18 4.85 7.39
C ASP A 245 -11.79 4.80 8.03
N ARG A 246 -10.83 4.13 7.38
CA ARG A 246 -9.44 4.08 7.83
C ARG A 246 -8.72 5.41 7.59
N VAL A 247 -7.97 5.85 8.60
CA VAL A 247 -6.95 6.89 8.42
C VAL A 247 -5.71 6.30 7.73
N CYS A 248 -5.47 6.76 6.50
CA CYS A 248 -4.29 6.48 5.67
C CYS A 248 -3.59 7.80 5.37
N CYS A 249 -2.91 8.35 6.38
CA CYS A 249 -2.24 9.64 6.29
C CYS A 249 -0.72 9.50 6.06
N ALA A 250 -0.09 10.54 5.50
CA ALA A 250 1.35 10.58 5.28
C ALA A 250 2.18 10.53 6.58
N CYS A 251 1.58 10.90 7.73
CA CYS A 251 2.20 10.75 9.05
C CYS A 251 2.26 9.30 9.57
N LYS A 252 1.66 8.34 8.86
CA LYS A 252 1.60 6.90 9.21
C LYS A 252 0.85 6.54 10.50
N SER A 253 0.47 7.49 11.35
CA SER A 253 -0.46 7.26 12.47
C SER A 253 -1.84 6.83 11.98
N LEU A 254 -2.46 5.90 12.70
CA LEU A 254 -3.77 5.31 12.40
C LEU A 254 -4.94 6.08 13.04
N GLY A 255 -4.64 6.96 14.00
CA GLY A 255 -5.62 7.85 14.61
C GLY A 255 -5.00 9.11 15.20
N GLY A 256 -5.74 9.73 16.10
CA GLY A 256 -5.33 10.85 16.95
C GLY A 256 -5.99 12.19 16.63
N TYR A 257 -5.45 13.26 17.21
CA TYR A 257 -6.08 14.59 17.23
C TYR A 257 -6.33 15.23 15.85
N GLY A 258 -7.51 15.85 15.71
CA GLY A 258 -7.87 16.78 14.63
C GLY A 258 -8.94 16.27 13.65
N SER A 259 -9.41 17.15 12.77
CA SER A 259 -10.37 16.82 11.71
C SER A 259 -9.75 15.92 10.64
N THR A 260 -10.57 15.09 9.98
CA THR A 260 -10.15 14.24 8.86
C THR A 260 -10.74 14.71 7.53
N LEU A 261 -10.05 14.36 6.45
CA LEU A 261 -10.42 14.59 5.06
C LEU A 261 -10.57 13.26 4.36
N ARG A 262 -11.56 13.13 3.48
CA ARG A 262 -11.74 11.93 2.67
C ARG A 262 -11.14 12.14 1.28
N CYS A 263 -10.17 11.32 0.89
CA CYS A 263 -9.59 11.39 -0.45
C CYS A 263 -10.64 11.03 -1.50
N ARG A 264 -10.83 11.89 -2.51
CA ARG A 264 -11.80 11.65 -3.59
C ARG A 264 -11.49 10.39 -4.40
N ILE A 265 -10.20 10.05 -4.51
CA ILE A 265 -9.69 8.93 -5.30
C ILE A 265 -9.74 7.65 -4.48
N CYS A 266 -8.97 7.52 -3.40
CA CYS A 266 -8.91 6.26 -2.64
C CYS A 266 -9.96 6.08 -1.55
N LYS A 267 -10.80 7.10 -1.29
CA LYS A 267 -11.87 7.10 -0.28
C LYS A 267 -11.45 6.94 1.19
N THR A 268 -10.17 6.68 1.47
CA THR A 268 -9.61 6.65 2.82
C THR A 268 -9.54 8.04 3.44
N LEU A 269 -9.44 8.09 4.77
CA LEU A 269 -9.32 9.32 5.55
C LEU A 269 -7.86 9.77 5.71
N GLN A 270 -7.64 11.08 5.79
CA GLN A 270 -6.36 11.73 6.04
C GLN A 270 -6.53 12.77 7.14
N HIS A 271 -5.53 13.01 7.98
CA HIS A 271 -5.57 14.14 8.90
C HIS A 271 -5.54 15.45 8.11
N ALA A 272 -6.54 16.31 8.29
CA ALA A 272 -6.66 17.57 7.53
C ALA A 272 -5.39 18.42 7.65
N ILE A 273 -4.87 18.48 8.87
CA ILE A 273 -3.70 19.27 9.21
C ILE A 273 -2.41 18.80 8.55
N CYS A 274 -2.28 17.50 8.29
CA CYS A 274 -1.14 16.97 7.55
C CYS A 274 -1.11 17.48 6.10
N TYR A 275 -2.27 17.85 5.56
CA TYR A 275 -2.43 18.43 4.22
C TYR A 275 -2.71 19.93 4.28
N ASN A 276 -2.13 20.60 5.28
CA ASN A 276 -2.14 22.06 5.41
C ASN A 276 -3.54 22.68 5.61
N ILE A 277 -4.49 21.92 6.18
CA ILE A 277 -5.85 22.39 6.45
C ILE A 277 -6.08 22.42 7.97
N TYR A 278 -6.15 23.63 8.53
CA TYR A 278 -6.57 23.92 9.92
C TYR A 278 -8.12 24.05 9.96
N SER A 279 -8.79 23.56 11.01
CA SER A 279 -10.18 23.03 10.99
C SER A 279 -11.38 23.94 10.63
N SER A 280 -12.53 23.25 10.51
CA SER A 280 -13.95 23.60 10.28
C SER A 280 -14.47 23.58 8.83
N ASP A 281 -13.66 23.96 7.84
CA ASP A 281 -14.08 23.93 6.42
C ASP A 281 -13.70 22.63 5.68
N CYS A 282 -13.33 21.58 6.41
CA CYS A 282 -12.90 20.29 5.83
C CYS A 282 -13.97 19.63 4.95
N ASN A 283 -15.25 19.90 5.22
CA ASN A 283 -16.39 19.21 4.61
C ASN A 283 -16.56 19.49 3.11
N ASN A 284 -15.98 20.58 2.58
CA ASN A 284 -16.10 20.97 1.17
C ASN A 284 -14.79 20.88 0.37
N THR A 285 -13.72 20.35 0.97
CA THR A 285 -12.44 20.24 0.25
C THR A 285 -12.43 19.02 -0.66
N ASN A 286 -12.15 19.22 -1.95
CA ASN A 286 -11.98 18.13 -2.92
C ASN A 286 -10.60 17.48 -2.73
N HIS A 287 -10.41 16.80 -1.60
CA HIS A 287 -9.13 16.31 -1.13
C HIS A 287 -8.57 15.20 -2.04
N ILE A 288 -7.32 15.35 -2.44
CA ILE A 288 -6.48 14.30 -3.04
C ILE A 288 -5.27 14.10 -2.12
N CYS A 289 -5.05 12.85 -1.70
CA CYS A 289 -3.92 12.49 -0.85
C CYS A 289 -2.63 12.31 -1.65
N ILE A 290 -1.47 12.36 -1.00
CA ILE A 290 -0.16 12.30 -1.65
C ILE A 290 0.10 10.98 -2.40
N THR A 291 -0.59 9.91 -2.01
CA THR A 291 -0.45 8.59 -2.67
C THR A 291 -1.36 8.45 -3.89
N CYS A 292 -2.32 9.35 -4.07
CA CYS A 292 -3.21 9.38 -5.23
C CYS A 292 -2.87 10.54 -6.18
N SER A 293 -1.93 11.41 -5.82
CA SER A 293 -1.49 12.47 -6.72
C SER A 293 -0.64 11.88 -7.85
N ASP A 294 -0.84 12.40 -9.05
CA ASP A 294 -0.10 12.07 -10.26
C ASP A 294 0.08 13.33 -11.13
N SER A 295 0.49 13.18 -12.40
CA SER A 295 0.70 14.31 -13.31
C SER A 295 -0.57 15.11 -13.64
N ASN A 296 -1.74 14.50 -13.51
CA ASN A 296 -3.04 15.12 -13.81
C ASN A 296 -3.82 15.50 -12.54
N LEU A 297 -3.44 14.93 -11.40
CA LEU A 297 -4.12 15.03 -10.11
C LEU A 297 -3.17 15.58 -9.06
N ASN A 298 -3.32 16.86 -8.71
CA ASN A 298 -2.47 17.48 -7.70
C ASN A 298 -2.86 17.05 -6.28
N CYS A 299 -1.84 16.73 -5.46
CA CYS A 299 -2.02 16.57 -4.02
C CYS A 299 -2.59 17.86 -3.43
N THR A 300 -3.48 17.73 -2.43
CA THR A 300 -4.08 18.89 -1.74
C THR A 300 -3.01 19.81 -1.14
N ASP A 301 -1.95 19.20 -0.63
CA ASP A 301 -0.74 19.91 -0.26
C ASP A 301 0.39 19.54 -1.22
N THR A 302 0.67 20.44 -2.15
CA THR A 302 1.73 20.28 -3.16
C THR A 302 3.12 20.33 -2.54
N THR A 303 3.31 20.87 -1.33
CA THR A 303 4.63 20.84 -0.66
C THR A 303 5.06 19.40 -0.34
N LEU A 304 4.10 18.49 -0.14
CA LEU A 304 4.41 17.08 0.09
C LEU A 304 4.95 16.38 -1.17
N THR A 305 4.63 16.84 -2.38
CA THR A 305 5.05 16.16 -3.62
C THR A 305 6.54 16.26 -3.87
N ILE A 306 7.16 17.36 -3.44
CA ILE A 306 8.60 17.62 -3.57
C ILE A 306 9.44 17.00 -2.43
N MET A 307 8.79 16.53 -1.36
CA MET A 307 9.48 15.95 -0.21
C MET A 307 9.73 14.45 -0.41
N LEU A 308 10.82 13.93 0.16
CA LEU A 308 11.05 12.49 0.30
C LEU A 308 10.07 11.86 1.31
N PRO A 309 9.74 10.56 1.21
CA PRO A 309 8.75 9.91 2.08
C PRO A 309 9.00 10.08 3.58
N LYS A 310 10.26 10.00 4.03
CA LYS A 310 10.63 10.21 5.43
C LYS A 310 10.35 11.64 5.89
N MET A 311 10.72 12.64 5.08
CA MET A 311 10.46 14.05 5.39
C MET A 311 8.96 14.36 5.42
N ARG A 312 8.17 13.76 4.51
CA ARG A 312 6.70 13.90 4.54
C ARG A 312 6.12 13.44 5.87
N GLU A 313 6.59 12.29 6.35
CA GLU A 313 6.15 11.74 7.64
C GLU A 313 6.49 12.71 8.78
N GLU A 314 7.74 13.15 8.88
CA GLU A 314 8.22 14.07 9.92
C GLU A 314 7.45 15.40 9.92
N VAL A 315 7.29 16.04 8.76
CA VAL A 315 6.51 17.28 8.61
C VAL A 315 5.07 17.06 9.05
N CYS A 316 4.42 15.99 8.59
CA CYS A 316 3.03 15.71 8.92
C CYS A 316 2.82 15.43 10.42
N VAL A 317 3.75 14.71 11.06
CA VAL A 317 3.73 14.47 12.51
C VAL A 317 3.91 15.80 13.26
N MET A 318 4.90 16.61 12.89
CA MET A 318 5.17 17.88 13.57
C MET A 318 4.04 18.88 13.44
N ARG A 319 3.36 18.97 12.28
CA ARG A 319 2.16 19.79 12.10
C ARG A 319 1.06 19.42 13.10
N ARG A 320 0.82 18.11 13.32
CA ARG A 320 -0.18 17.62 14.27
C ARG A 320 0.21 17.95 15.71
N VAL A 321 1.46 17.67 16.08
CA VAL A 321 1.98 17.93 17.42
C VAL A 321 1.87 19.41 17.77
N LEU A 322 2.43 20.29 16.93
CA LEU A 322 2.44 21.72 17.20
C LEU A 322 1.03 22.29 17.28
N ALA A 323 0.10 21.81 16.46
CA ALA A 323 -1.29 22.26 16.54
C ALA A 323 -2.01 21.79 17.80
N PHE A 324 -1.80 20.54 18.20
CA PHE A 324 -2.33 20.02 19.45
C PHE A 324 -1.79 20.80 20.65
N MET A 325 -0.48 21.00 20.72
CA MET A 325 0.18 21.76 21.79
C MET A 325 -0.21 23.23 21.79
N ASN A 326 -0.48 23.83 20.62
CA ASN A 326 -0.97 25.19 20.54
C ASN A 326 -2.33 25.38 21.24
N THR A 327 -3.06 24.31 21.56
CA THR A 327 -4.31 24.36 22.35
C THR A 327 -4.13 24.16 23.86
N LYS A 328 -2.93 23.82 24.34
CA LYS A 328 -2.63 23.49 25.75
C LYS A 328 -1.51 24.35 26.35
N ASP A 329 -1.70 24.89 27.55
CA ASP A 329 -0.64 25.68 28.22
C ASP A 329 0.38 24.76 28.90
N GLU A 330 -0.08 23.62 29.42
CA GLU A 330 0.73 22.55 29.97
C GLU A 330 0.30 21.20 29.40
N ILE A 331 1.25 20.28 29.24
CA ILE A 331 1.01 18.98 28.65
C ILE A 331 2.02 17.93 29.15
N SER A 332 1.55 16.71 29.40
CA SER A 332 2.43 15.59 29.75
C SER A 332 2.91 14.82 28.52
N GLU A 333 4.10 14.20 28.61
CA GLU A 333 4.63 13.32 27.58
C GLU A 333 3.62 12.22 27.19
N LYS A 334 3.00 11.60 28.20
CA LYS A 334 2.04 10.50 28.02
C LYS A 334 0.84 10.96 27.21
N LEU A 335 0.32 12.16 27.47
CA LEU A 335 -0.81 12.72 26.74
C LEU A 335 -0.45 12.97 25.28
N VAL A 336 0.74 13.54 24.99
CA VAL A 336 1.22 13.75 23.60
C VAL A 336 1.27 12.42 22.84
N ARG A 337 1.86 11.38 23.44
CA ARG A 337 2.03 10.07 22.80
C ARG A 337 0.69 9.40 22.47
N THR A 338 -0.22 9.42 23.44
CA THR A 338 -1.51 8.71 23.35
C THR A 338 -2.48 9.44 22.42
N GLU A 339 -2.65 10.76 22.56
CA GLU A 339 -3.59 11.54 21.75
C GLU A 339 -3.18 11.69 20.28
N LEU A 340 -1.88 11.59 19.98
CA LEU A 340 -1.36 11.74 18.62
C LEU A 340 -0.97 10.43 17.95
N ASP A 341 -1.11 9.30 18.66
CA ASP A 341 -0.75 7.97 18.17
C ASP A 341 0.69 7.96 17.60
N LEU A 342 1.65 8.30 18.47
CA LEU A 342 3.07 8.38 18.14
C LEU A 342 3.83 7.14 18.61
N SER A 343 4.60 6.54 17.70
CA SER A 343 5.59 5.52 18.06
C SER A 343 6.74 6.11 18.87
N ASN A 344 7.47 5.28 19.63
CA ASN A 344 8.64 5.72 20.42
C ASN A 344 9.67 6.47 19.57
N ARG A 345 9.92 6.00 18.34
CA ARG A 345 10.86 6.65 17.40
C ARG A 345 10.37 8.05 17.02
N GLN A 346 9.11 8.16 16.59
CA GLN A 346 8.52 9.44 16.19
C GLN A 346 8.49 10.43 17.35
N PHE A 347 8.15 9.95 18.55
CA PHE A 347 8.12 10.77 19.74
C PHE A 347 9.50 11.36 20.07
N LEU A 348 10.58 10.57 19.98
CA LEU A 348 11.93 11.06 20.25
C LEU A 348 12.37 12.14 19.24
N GLU A 349 12.07 11.95 17.96
CA GLU A 349 12.33 12.94 16.90
C GLU A 349 11.56 14.25 17.14
N VAL A 350 10.30 14.13 17.55
CA VAL A 350 9.44 15.26 17.94
C VAL A 350 10.01 15.99 19.15
N TYR A 351 10.31 15.26 20.23
CA TYR A 351 10.82 15.83 21.48
C TYR A 351 12.08 16.65 21.24
N ASN A 352 13.06 16.09 20.51
CA ASN A 352 14.30 16.80 20.19
C ASN A 352 14.02 18.09 19.41
N THR A 353 13.06 18.06 18.49
CA THR A 353 12.67 19.23 17.70
C THR A 353 12.00 20.30 18.56
N LEU A 354 11.08 19.90 19.44
CA LEU A 354 10.37 20.82 20.35
C LEU A 354 11.33 21.49 21.33
N SER A 355 12.23 20.71 21.94
CA SER A 355 13.25 21.21 22.86
C SER A 355 14.24 22.16 22.16
N PHE A 356 14.72 21.80 20.97
CA PHE A 356 15.64 22.64 20.19
C PHE A 356 15.02 23.99 19.78
N ASN A 357 13.71 24.01 19.49
CA ASN A 357 12.99 25.25 19.14
C ASN A 357 12.41 25.99 20.36
N GLU A 358 12.75 25.57 21.58
CA GLU A 358 12.24 26.17 22.82
C GLU A 358 10.70 26.18 22.91
N VAL A 359 10.04 25.20 22.28
CA VAL A 359 8.57 25.09 22.31
C VAL A 359 8.10 24.54 23.66
N ILE A 360 8.92 23.72 24.31
CA ILE A 360 8.64 23.11 25.61
C ILE A 360 9.71 23.46 26.63
N HIS A 361 9.27 23.63 27.88
CA HIS A 361 10.11 23.70 29.06
C HIS A 361 9.62 22.68 30.08
N THR A 362 10.51 21.86 30.63
CA THR A 362 10.16 20.89 31.67
C THR A 362 9.73 21.61 32.95
N SER A 363 8.53 21.28 33.43
CA SER A 363 7.98 21.73 34.71
C SER A 363 8.08 20.57 35.70
N GLY A 364 8.84 20.73 36.78
CA GLY A 364 8.85 19.77 37.91
C GLY A 364 10.19 19.08 38.22
N ASN A 365 10.35 18.70 39.48
CA ASN A 365 11.52 18.03 40.08
C ASN A 365 11.81 16.68 39.41
N LYS A 366 13.09 16.27 39.41
CA LYS A 366 13.59 15.00 38.83
C LYS A 366 12.98 13.71 39.44
N ASP A 367 12.10 13.84 40.43
CA ASP A 367 11.53 12.73 41.21
C ASP A 367 10.07 12.40 40.85
N GLU A 368 9.45 13.10 39.89
CA GLU A 368 8.11 12.76 39.38
C GLU A 368 8.17 11.66 38.30
N GLU A 369 7.29 10.66 38.39
CA GLU A 369 7.18 9.55 37.41
C GLU A 369 6.73 10.02 36.02
N GLU A 370 6.15 11.22 35.89
CA GLU A 370 5.58 11.72 34.64
C GLU A 370 6.12 13.12 34.30
N THR A 371 6.79 13.24 33.15
CA THR A 371 7.37 14.50 32.68
C THR A 371 6.27 15.45 32.17
N ASN A 372 6.07 16.56 32.87
CA ASN A 372 5.18 17.64 32.46
C ASN A 372 5.95 18.77 31.76
N TRP A 373 5.35 19.34 30.71
CA TRP A 373 5.93 20.41 29.91
C TRP A 373 5.03 21.64 29.89
N ILE A 374 5.62 22.80 30.17
CA ILE A 374 5.02 24.10 29.88
C ILE A 374 5.26 24.42 28.41
N VAL A 375 4.18 24.77 27.69
CA VAL A 375 4.22 25.07 26.26
C VAL A 375 4.45 26.56 26.06
N ASN A 376 5.56 26.93 25.45
CA ASN A 376 5.80 28.29 25.00
C ASN A 376 4.95 28.59 23.76
N LYS A 377 3.80 29.24 23.96
CA LYS A 377 2.83 29.54 22.89
C LYS A 377 3.37 30.43 21.77
N VAL A 378 4.34 31.29 22.07
CA VAL A 378 4.95 32.16 21.04
C VAL A 378 5.82 31.29 20.14
N ARG A 379 6.75 30.55 20.74
CA ARG A 379 7.62 29.61 20.00
C ARG A 379 6.83 28.55 19.26
N CYS A 380 5.80 27.98 19.89
CA CYS A 380 4.91 27.00 19.28
C CYS A 380 4.28 27.53 17.98
N ARG A 381 3.75 28.77 18.00
CA ARG A 381 3.15 29.40 16.81
C ARG A 381 4.19 29.75 15.74
N GLU A 382 5.35 30.27 16.12
CA GLU A 382 6.46 30.55 15.20
C GLU A 382 6.93 29.27 14.50
N THR A 383 7.14 28.20 15.25
CA THR A 383 7.52 26.90 14.70
C THR A 383 6.40 26.35 13.81
N LEU A 384 5.15 26.38 14.27
CA LEU A 384 3.99 25.92 13.50
C LEU A 384 3.94 26.62 12.14
N GLN A 385 4.09 27.95 12.09
CA GLN A 385 4.10 28.70 10.84
C GLN A 385 5.16 28.21 9.84
N ARG A 386 6.38 27.89 10.30
CA ARG A 386 7.44 27.35 9.42
C ARG A 386 7.06 26.03 8.76
N TYR A 387 6.28 25.20 9.43
CA TYR A 387 5.81 23.92 8.88
C TYR A 387 4.62 24.06 7.91
N PHE A 388 3.93 25.20 7.89
CA PHE A 388 2.75 25.45 7.05
C PHE A 388 3.04 26.42 5.88
N LEU A 389 3.97 27.38 6.04
CA LEU A 389 4.24 28.49 5.11
C LEU A 389 5.30 28.21 4.03
N GLN A 390 5.62 26.96 3.69
CA GLN A 390 6.49 26.68 2.52
C GLN A 390 5.75 26.89 1.17
N ARG A 391 4.98 27.98 1.03
CA ARG A 391 4.47 28.48 -0.26
C ARG A 391 5.44 29.55 -0.78
N SER A 392 6.18 29.18 -1.82
CA SER A 392 6.76 30.08 -2.84
C SER A 392 7.52 31.33 -2.36
N GLU A 393 8.84 31.20 -2.22
CA GLU A 393 9.75 32.21 -2.76
C GLU A 393 10.50 31.59 -3.93
N HIS A 394 10.03 31.87 -5.14
CA HIS A 394 10.84 31.80 -6.35
C HIS A 394 10.92 33.22 -6.88
N LEU A 395 11.94 33.96 -6.45
CA LEU A 395 12.53 35.11 -7.14
C LEU A 395 13.86 35.44 -6.44
N GLY A 396 14.97 35.16 -7.11
CA GLY A 396 16.32 35.52 -6.68
C GLY A 396 17.08 34.35 -6.03
N GLU A 397 18.19 33.99 -6.65
CA GLU A 397 19.18 33.05 -6.13
C GLU A 397 19.64 33.43 -4.70
N LYS A 398 18.97 32.92 -3.68
CA LYS A 398 19.56 32.62 -2.38
C LYS A 398 18.96 31.31 -1.88
N ARG A 399 19.73 30.23 -1.99
CA ARG A 399 19.45 28.97 -1.29
C ARG A 399 19.45 29.26 0.22
N VAL A 400 18.29 29.55 0.79
CA VAL A 400 18.10 29.43 2.24
C VAL A 400 17.99 27.95 2.53
N THR A 401 19.15 27.34 2.80
CA THR A 401 19.23 25.97 3.31
C THR A 401 18.78 26.04 4.76
N ILE A 402 17.51 25.73 5.04
CA ILE A 402 17.11 25.45 6.42
C ILE A 402 17.77 24.11 6.78
N ARG A 403 18.91 24.17 7.47
CA ARG A 403 19.55 22.99 8.09
C ARG A 403 18.60 22.47 9.17
N TRP A 404 17.85 21.44 8.82
CA TRP A 404 17.22 20.54 9.78
C TRP A 404 18.33 19.82 10.54
N PRO A 405 18.47 19.91 11.88
CA PRO A 405 19.52 19.17 12.54
C PRO A 405 19.09 17.70 12.65
N LEU A 406 19.83 16.82 11.97
CA LEU A 406 20.32 15.63 12.64
C LEU A 406 21.75 15.97 13.08
N PRO A 407 22.02 16.25 14.37
CA PRO A 407 23.37 16.16 14.87
C PRO A 407 23.74 14.67 14.88
N LYS A 408 24.46 14.23 13.85
CA LYS A 408 25.29 13.02 13.93
C LYS A 408 26.59 13.40 14.62
N GLU A 409 26.57 13.73 15.90
CA GLU A 409 27.78 13.99 16.71
C GLU A 409 27.39 14.02 18.20
N ALA A 410 27.04 12.85 18.74
CA ALA A 410 27.12 12.56 20.17
C ALA A 410 27.32 11.04 20.40
N LEU A 411 28.13 10.43 19.54
CA LEU A 411 28.88 9.23 19.89
C LEU A 411 30.35 9.66 19.88
N VAL A 412 31.06 9.26 20.93
CA VAL A 412 32.46 9.55 21.27
C VAL A 412 32.70 10.86 22.04
N LEU A 413 32.69 10.77 23.39
CA LEU A 413 33.84 11.06 24.29
C LEU A 413 33.40 11.21 25.78
N LYS A 414 33.17 10.10 26.47
CA LYS A 414 33.94 9.58 27.64
C LYS A 414 33.19 8.46 28.33
#